data_AF-A0A834DYD8-F1
#
_entry.id   AF-A0A834DYD8-F1
#
_cell.length_a   1.000
_cell.length_b   1.000
_cell.length_c   1.000
_cell.angle_alpha   90.00
_cell.angle_beta   90.00
_cell.angle_gamma   90.00
#
_symmetry.space_group_name_H-M   'P 1'
#
loop_
_entity.id
_entity.type
_entity.pdbx_description
1 polymer ?
#
loop_
_entity_poly.entity_id
_entity_poly.type
_entity_poly.pdbx_seq_one_letter_code
_entity_poly.pdbx_strand_id
1 'polypeptide(L)'
;MGSQEVLGQAARLASSGLLLQVVFRLITFVLNAFILRFLSKEILGIVNVRVPLGVFWSLFLGWVWLRLLEVPDPNVVPHYGAGVVLFGLSAVVELLGEPFWVLAQAHMFVKLKVVAESLSVILKSVLTAFLVLWLPHWGLYIFSLAQLFYTAILVLCYVTYFKKLLGFPKSTKQQALPVSRMTDLLPNILRSRAFINWKEAKLTWSFFKQSFLKQILTEGERYVMTFLNVLNFGDQGIYDIVNNLGSLVARLIFQPIEESFYIFFAKVLEREKDATLQKQEDIAVAAAVLESLLKLALLAGLTITVFGFAYSQLALDIYGGAMLSSGSGPVLLRSYCLYVLLLAINGVTECFTFAAMSKEQVDRYNFTMLALSFSFLVLSYLLTHWCGSVGFILANCFNMGIRITQSLCFIHRYYRESPHRPLAGLQLSPVLLGAFALSGGITGISEVFLCCEQGWLARLVHVAVGAFCLGATLGTVFLTETKLIHFLRTQLGVSRLTGKMT
;
A
#
# COMPACT_ATOMS: atom_id res chain seq x y z
N MET A 1 -13.72 -26.81 15.19
CA MET A 1 -14.46 -26.18 14.09
C MET A 1 -14.16 -26.96 12.83
N GLY A 2 -15.17 -27.30 12.03
CA GLY A 2 -14.95 -28.00 10.76
C GLY A 2 -14.43 -27.07 9.67
N SER A 3 -13.67 -27.59 8.71
CA SER A 3 -13.04 -26.79 7.64
C SER A 3 -14.03 -25.96 6.80
N GLN A 4 -15.26 -26.45 6.63
CA GLN A 4 -16.35 -25.70 5.98
C GLN A 4 -16.80 -24.46 6.76
N GLU A 5 -16.80 -24.54 8.10
CA GLU A 5 -17.19 -23.42 8.96
C GLU A 5 -16.12 -22.31 8.94
N VAL A 6 -14.85 -22.70 8.94
CA VAL A 6 -13.71 -21.78 8.81
C VAL A 6 -13.72 -21.09 7.44
N LEU A 7 -14.07 -21.82 6.37
CA LEU A 7 -14.22 -21.27 5.02
C LEU A 7 -15.30 -20.18 4.95
N GLY A 8 -16.48 -20.44 5.51
CA GLY A 8 -17.56 -19.46 5.55
C GLY A 8 -17.25 -18.23 6.41
N GLN A 9 -16.39 -18.35 7.42
CA GLN A 9 -15.86 -17.20 8.17
C GLN A 9 -14.84 -16.41 7.34
N ALA A 10 -13.90 -17.07 6.66
CA ALA A 10 -12.90 -16.41 5.82
C ALA A 10 -13.53 -15.65 4.65
N ALA A 11 -14.54 -16.21 3.99
CA ALA A 11 -15.29 -15.52 2.93
C ALA A 11 -16.00 -14.27 3.45
N ARG A 12 -16.61 -14.35 4.64
CA ARG A 12 -17.22 -13.19 5.30
C ARG A 12 -16.17 -12.14 5.72
N LEU A 13 -15.03 -12.57 6.24
CA LEU A 13 -13.91 -11.68 6.58
C LEU A 13 -13.39 -10.95 5.34
N ALA A 14 -13.23 -11.65 4.21
CA ALA A 14 -12.83 -11.04 2.95
C ALA A 14 -13.86 -9.99 2.47
N SER A 15 -15.16 -10.30 2.54
CA SER A 15 -16.22 -9.34 2.18
C SER A 15 -16.35 -8.17 3.16
N SER A 16 -15.97 -8.38 4.43
CA SER A 16 -16.07 -7.39 5.52
C SER A 16 -14.74 -6.68 5.80
N GLY A 17 -13.68 -7.00 5.04
CA GLY A 17 -12.28 -6.69 5.35
C GLY A 17 -12.01 -5.19 5.47
N LEU A 18 -12.77 -4.37 4.77
CA LEU A 18 -12.69 -2.91 4.87
C LEU A 18 -13.05 -2.40 6.29
N LEU A 19 -14.08 -2.99 6.90
CA LEU A 19 -14.58 -2.62 8.23
C LEU A 19 -13.69 -3.23 9.33
N LEU A 20 -13.14 -4.42 9.07
CA LEU A 20 -12.24 -5.12 9.98
C LEU A 20 -10.82 -4.55 9.98
N GLN A 21 -10.29 -4.03 8.86
CA GLN A 21 -9.00 -3.32 8.84
C GLN A 21 -9.05 -2.05 9.70
N VAL A 22 -10.19 -1.36 9.73
CA VAL A 22 -10.42 -0.23 10.65
C VAL A 22 -10.41 -0.72 12.11
N VAL A 23 -11.09 -1.84 12.39
CA VAL A 23 -11.13 -2.45 13.74
C VAL A 23 -9.79 -3.03 14.19
N PHE A 24 -9.00 -3.65 13.29
CA PHE A 24 -7.66 -4.16 13.60
C PHE A 24 -6.65 -3.03 13.76
N ARG A 25 -6.73 -1.95 12.96
CA ARG A 25 -5.95 -0.73 13.25
C ARG A 25 -6.32 -0.17 14.63
N LEU A 26 -7.58 -0.27 15.04
CA LEU A 26 -8.06 0.04 16.39
C LEU A 26 -7.51 -0.93 17.47
N ILE A 27 -7.42 -2.23 17.20
CA ILE A 27 -6.90 -3.24 18.16
C ILE A 27 -5.37 -3.16 18.28
N THR A 28 -4.63 -3.04 17.18
CA THR A 28 -3.18 -2.80 17.19
C THR A 28 -2.85 -1.47 17.84
N PHE A 29 -3.72 -0.46 17.68
CA PHE A 29 -3.68 0.79 18.44
C PHE A 29 -3.90 0.57 19.95
N VAL A 30 -4.82 -0.32 20.36
CA VAL A 30 -5.06 -0.67 21.78
C VAL A 30 -3.92 -1.50 22.38
N LEU A 31 -3.34 -2.45 21.65
CA LEU A 31 -2.20 -3.27 22.08
C LEU A 31 -0.91 -2.44 22.19
N ASN A 32 -0.64 -1.59 21.18
CA ASN A 32 0.45 -0.61 21.27
C ASN A 32 0.21 0.35 22.44
N ALA A 33 -1.03 0.78 22.69
CA ALA A 33 -1.37 1.60 23.85
C ALA A 33 -1.21 0.88 25.20
N PHE A 34 -1.42 -0.44 25.27
CA PHE A 34 -1.20 -1.24 26.48
C PHE A 34 0.30 -1.37 26.79
N ILE A 35 1.13 -1.62 25.79
CA ILE A 35 2.59 -1.65 25.93
C ILE A 35 3.12 -0.27 26.33
N LEU A 36 2.52 0.80 25.81
CA LEU A 36 2.89 2.18 26.13
C LEU A 36 2.44 2.65 27.53
N ARG A 37 1.56 1.94 28.24
CA ARG A 37 1.16 2.25 29.62
C ARG A 37 2.28 2.04 30.65
N PHE A 38 3.36 1.40 30.24
CA PHE A 38 4.57 1.22 31.06
C PHE A 38 5.69 2.24 30.72
N LEU A 39 5.39 3.29 29.94
CA LEU A 39 6.36 4.35 29.65
C LEU A 39 6.63 5.23 30.88
N SER A 40 7.90 5.32 31.27
CA SER A 40 8.40 6.20 32.32
C SER A 40 8.66 7.63 31.79
N LYS A 41 8.87 8.58 32.70
CA LYS A 41 9.29 9.98 32.38
C LYS A 41 10.61 10.07 31.61
N GLU A 42 11.45 9.02 31.65
CA GLU A 42 12.76 8.99 31.00
C GLU A 42 12.64 8.97 29.45
N ILE A 43 11.54 8.44 28.93
CA ILE A 43 11.30 8.29 27.50
C ILE A 43 10.95 9.63 26.84
N LEU A 44 10.36 10.58 27.58
CA LEU A 44 10.14 11.95 27.10
C LEU A 44 11.47 12.72 26.89
N GLY A 45 12.52 12.39 27.66
CA GLY A 45 13.86 12.96 27.46
C GLY A 45 14.50 12.50 26.15
N ILE A 46 14.35 11.22 25.80
CA ILE A 46 14.81 10.65 24.52
C ILE A 46 14.03 11.25 23.35
N VAL A 47 12.73 11.48 23.53
CA VAL A 47 11.87 12.14 22.54
C VAL A 47 12.38 13.54 22.16
N ASN A 48 12.97 14.28 23.11
CA ASN A 48 13.49 15.63 22.87
C ASN A 48 14.79 15.67 22.06
N VAL A 49 15.58 14.58 22.04
CA VAL A 49 16.80 14.46 21.20
C VAL A 49 16.43 14.39 19.70
N ARG A 50 15.18 14.03 19.38
CA ARG A 50 14.69 13.90 18.01
C ARG A 50 14.60 15.23 17.27
N VAL A 51 14.29 16.33 17.96
CA VAL A 51 14.19 17.65 17.31
C VAL A 51 15.55 18.14 16.80
N PRO A 52 16.63 18.18 17.62
CA PRO A 52 17.97 18.49 17.13
C PRO A 52 18.46 17.56 16.02
N LEU A 53 18.20 16.24 16.14
CA LEU A 53 18.53 15.27 15.09
C LEU A 53 17.73 15.53 13.80
N GLY A 54 16.45 15.88 13.92
CA GLY A 54 15.59 16.22 12.79
C GLY A 54 16.04 17.49 12.08
N VAL A 55 16.47 18.51 12.83
CA VAL A 55 17.09 19.71 12.26
C VAL A 55 18.37 19.36 11.50
N PHE A 56 19.26 18.55 12.12
CA PHE A 56 20.48 18.08 11.46
C PHE A 56 20.16 17.35 10.15
N TRP A 57 19.25 16.36 10.18
CA TRP A 57 18.88 15.60 9.00
C TRP A 57 18.16 16.44 7.94
N SER A 58 17.29 17.36 8.33
CA SER A 58 16.63 18.28 7.40
C SER A 58 17.63 19.18 6.68
N LEU A 59 18.65 19.69 7.38
CA LEU A 59 19.69 20.52 6.79
C LEU A 59 20.64 19.69 5.92
N PHE A 60 21.08 18.53 6.41
CA PHE A 60 21.97 17.63 5.68
C PHE A 60 21.31 17.11 4.40
N LEU A 61 20.11 16.55 4.49
CA LEU A 61 19.39 16.02 3.32
C LEU A 61 18.95 17.15 2.39
N GLY A 62 18.56 18.32 2.92
CA GLY A 62 18.27 19.49 2.09
C GLY A 62 19.51 19.97 1.32
N TRP A 63 20.69 19.95 1.94
CA TRP A 63 21.95 20.25 1.28
C TRP A 63 22.29 19.21 0.20
N VAL A 64 22.18 17.92 0.50
CA VAL A 64 22.35 16.82 -0.48
C VAL A 64 21.41 17.03 -1.67
N TRP A 65 20.13 17.32 -1.40
CA TRP A 65 19.12 17.51 -2.43
C TRP A 65 19.40 18.71 -3.34
N LEU A 66 19.90 19.82 -2.78
CA LEU A 66 20.16 21.04 -3.54
C LEU A 66 21.54 21.08 -4.22
N ARG A 67 22.50 20.26 -3.76
CA ARG A 67 23.89 20.31 -4.22
C ARG A 67 24.39 19.07 -4.94
N LEU A 68 23.86 17.89 -4.59
CA LEU A 68 24.32 16.61 -5.14
C LEU A 68 23.32 16.00 -6.12
N LEU A 69 22.03 16.29 -5.97
CA LEU A 69 20.99 15.85 -6.90
C LEU A 69 20.73 16.88 -8.00
N GLU A 70 20.07 16.42 -9.07
CA GLU A 70 19.74 17.27 -10.21
C GLU A 70 18.78 18.39 -9.78
N VAL A 71 19.13 19.63 -10.12
CA VAL A 71 18.30 20.81 -9.87
C VAL A 71 17.62 21.19 -11.18
N PRO A 72 16.28 21.17 -11.25
CA PRO A 72 15.55 21.49 -12.47
C PRO A 72 15.75 22.96 -12.86
N ASP A 73 15.63 23.24 -14.17
CA ASP A 73 15.70 24.59 -14.70
C ASP A 73 14.65 25.49 -13.99
N PRO A 74 15.04 26.65 -13.42
CA PRO A 74 14.13 27.59 -12.79
C PRO A 74 12.96 28.06 -13.67
N ASN A 75 13.11 28.02 -14.99
CA ASN A 75 12.06 28.35 -15.95
C ASN A 75 10.97 27.27 -16.02
N VAL A 76 11.33 26.02 -15.69
CA VAL A 76 10.42 24.86 -15.70
C VAL A 76 9.81 24.65 -14.33
N VAL A 77 10.61 24.77 -13.26
CA VAL A 77 10.15 24.62 -11.87
C VAL A 77 10.56 25.85 -11.06
N PRO A 78 9.71 26.90 -11.03
CA PRO A 78 10.02 28.11 -10.29
C PRO A 78 10.08 27.82 -8.78
N HIS A 79 10.93 28.58 -8.07
CA HIS A 79 11.08 28.50 -6.62
C HIS A 79 11.46 27.12 -6.05
N TYR A 80 12.07 26.24 -6.86
CA TYR A 80 12.48 24.90 -6.43
C TYR A 80 13.26 24.87 -5.11
N GLY A 81 14.31 25.70 -5.00
CA GLY A 81 15.14 25.75 -3.78
C GLY A 81 14.36 26.18 -2.54
N ALA A 82 13.46 27.15 -2.67
CA ALA A 82 12.58 27.57 -1.58
C ALA A 82 11.59 26.45 -1.19
N GLY A 83 11.11 25.68 -2.18
CA GLY A 83 10.28 24.50 -1.97
C GLY A 83 10.96 23.44 -1.09
N VAL A 84 12.21 23.09 -1.41
CA VAL A 84 13.01 22.11 -0.62
C VAL A 84 13.19 22.58 0.82
N VAL A 85 13.55 23.85 1.02
CA VAL A 85 13.72 24.42 2.36
C VAL A 85 12.41 24.40 3.15
N LEU A 86 11.28 24.75 2.51
CA LEU A 86 9.96 24.72 3.16
C LEU A 86 9.52 23.30 3.53
N PHE A 87 9.79 22.30 2.69
CA PHE A 87 9.54 20.90 3.04
C PHE A 87 10.39 20.46 4.22
N GLY A 88 11.68 20.78 4.23
CA GLY A 88 12.56 20.53 5.38
C GLY A 88 12.06 21.20 6.66
N LEU A 89 11.69 22.48 6.58
CA LEU A 89 11.09 23.22 7.70
C LEU A 89 9.79 22.57 8.18
N SER A 90 8.92 22.12 7.26
CA SER A 90 7.67 21.45 7.62
C SER A 90 7.90 20.19 8.43
N ALA A 91 8.93 19.40 8.09
CA ALA A 91 9.31 18.20 8.83
C ALA A 91 9.82 18.53 10.24
N VAL A 92 10.62 19.59 10.40
CA VAL A 92 11.06 20.07 11.71
C VAL A 92 9.87 20.54 12.56
N VAL A 93 8.93 21.27 11.96
CA VAL A 93 7.70 21.71 12.64
C VAL A 93 6.86 20.52 13.09
N GLU A 94 6.71 19.50 12.24
CA GLU A 94 5.99 18.27 12.61
C GLU A 94 6.64 17.55 13.79
N LEU A 95 7.97 17.46 13.81
CA LEU A 95 8.74 16.88 14.93
C LEU A 95 8.54 17.63 16.25
N LEU A 96 8.30 18.95 16.22
CA LEU A 96 7.93 19.72 17.42
C LEU A 96 6.56 19.31 17.99
N GLY A 97 5.65 18.83 17.14
CA GLY A 97 4.33 18.31 17.54
C GLY A 97 4.38 16.89 18.09
N GLU A 98 5.42 16.12 17.76
CA GLU A 98 5.51 14.70 18.07
C GLU A 98 5.47 14.37 19.57
N PRO A 99 6.12 15.11 20.50
CA PRO A 99 5.98 14.86 21.93
C PRO A 99 4.53 14.93 22.40
N PHE A 100 3.75 15.89 21.87
CA PHE A 100 2.34 16.02 22.18
C PHE A 100 1.51 14.90 21.56
N TRP A 101 1.85 14.47 20.35
CA TRP A 101 1.22 13.32 19.69
C TRP A 101 1.46 12.03 20.49
N VAL A 102 2.70 11.79 20.94
CA VAL A 102 3.07 10.62 21.77
C VAL A 102 2.36 10.68 23.11
N LEU A 103 2.29 11.84 23.76
CA LEU A 103 1.55 12.02 25.00
C LEU A 103 0.04 11.76 24.81
N ALA A 104 -0.53 12.29 23.74
CA ALA A 104 -1.92 12.04 23.37
C ALA A 104 -2.18 10.54 23.10
N GLN A 105 -1.23 9.86 22.47
CA GLN A 105 -1.27 8.41 22.23
C GLN A 105 -1.19 7.61 23.54
N ALA A 106 -0.22 7.92 24.41
CA ALA A 106 0.00 7.22 25.67
C ALA A 106 -1.21 7.34 26.62
N HIS A 107 -1.89 8.49 26.62
CA HIS A 107 -3.09 8.73 27.42
C HIS A 107 -4.41 8.50 26.68
N MET A 108 -4.37 7.88 25.48
CA MET A 108 -5.56 7.50 24.72
C MET A 108 -6.51 8.66 24.38
N PHE A 109 -5.96 9.86 24.08
CA PHE A 109 -6.73 10.99 23.55
C PHE A 109 -7.05 10.82 22.06
N VAL A 110 -7.73 9.72 21.72
CA VAL A 110 -8.04 9.32 20.33
C VAL A 110 -8.81 10.42 19.59
N LYS A 111 -9.82 11.02 20.23
CA LYS A 111 -10.63 12.10 19.64
C LYS A 111 -9.78 13.31 19.24
N LEU A 112 -8.81 13.70 20.08
CA LEU A 112 -7.90 14.79 19.76
C LEU A 112 -7.08 14.48 18.51
N LYS A 113 -6.50 13.28 18.44
CA LYS A 113 -5.67 12.85 17.30
C LYS A 113 -6.47 12.87 16.01
N VAL A 114 -7.64 12.22 16.00
CA VAL A 114 -8.49 12.14 14.81
C VAL A 114 -8.92 13.54 14.34
N VAL A 115 -9.35 14.41 15.27
CA VAL A 115 -9.77 15.77 14.92
C VAL A 115 -8.60 16.61 14.42
N ALA A 116 -7.45 16.58 15.10
CA ALA A 116 -6.27 17.34 14.70
C ALA A 116 -5.73 16.89 13.33
N GLU A 117 -5.55 15.59 13.13
CA GLU A 117 -5.08 15.03 11.85
C GLU A 117 -6.07 15.31 10.72
N SER A 118 -7.37 15.09 10.92
CA SER A 118 -8.39 15.33 9.89
C SER A 118 -8.52 16.80 9.54
N LEU A 119 -8.55 17.70 10.54
CA LEU A 119 -8.65 19.14 10.33
C LEU A 119 -7.45 19.65 9.54
N SER A 120 -6.23 19.25 9.92
CA SER A 120 -5.01 19.65 9.21
C SER A 120 -5.02 19.16 7.76
N VAL A 121 -5.43 17.91 7.50
CA VAL A 121 -5.50 17.36 6.12
C VAL A 121 -6.54 18.11 5.28
N ILE A 122 -7.72 18.39 5.83
CA ILE A 122 -8.78 19.14 5.13
C ILE A 122 -8.29 20.55 4.79
N LEU A 123 -7.73 21.27 5.77
CA LEU A 123 -7.25 22.64 5.58
C LEU A 123 -6.07 22.69 4.59
N LYS A 124 -5.15 21.72 4.64
CA LYS A 124 -4.10 21.54 3.62
C LYS A 124 -4.70 21.40 2.23
N SER A 125 -5.68 20.51 2.08
CA SER A 125 -6.27 20.18 0.78
C SER A 125 -7.02 21.37 0.18
N VAL A 126 -7.78 22.10 1.02
CA VAL A 126 -8.46 23.34 0.62
C VAL A 126 -7.44 24.40 0.21
N LEU A 127 -6.37 24.60 0.99
CA LEU A 127 -5.32 25.57 0.65
C LEU A 127 -4.61 25.19 -0.65
N THR A 128 -4.24 23.93 -0.84
CA THR A 128 -3.63 23.44 -2.10
C THR A 128 -4.56 23.71 -3.28
N ALA A 129 -5.84 23.34 -3.20
CA ALA A 129 -6.79 23.55 -4.27
C ALA A 129 -6.96 25.04 -4.59
N PHE A 130 -7.09 25.88 -3.57
CA PHE A 130 -7.15 27.33 -3.74
C PHE A 130 -5.89 27.88 -4.43
N LEU A 131 -4.70 27.58 -3.92
CA LEU A 131 -3.47 28.09 -4.50
C LEU A 131 -3.23 27.58 -5.93
N VAL A 132 -3.57 26.33 -6.25
CA VAL A 132 -3.44 25.78 -7.61
C VAL A 132 -4.39 26.47 -8.58
N LEU A 133 -5.63 26.77 -8.18
CA LEU A 133 -6.61 27.41 -9.05
C LEU A 133 -6.32 28.91 -9.29
N TRP A 134 -5.83 29.61 -8.28
CA TRP A 134 -5.68 31.08 -8.32
C TRP A 134 -4.24 31.54 -8.60
N LEU A 135 -3.22 30.74 -8.23
CA LEU A 135 -1.81 31.07 -8.37
C LEU A 135 -1.00 29.91 -9.00
N PRO A 136 -1.39 29.36 -10.17
CA PRO A 136 -0.76 28.17 -10.75
C PRO A 136 0.74 28.34 -11.06
N HIS A 137 1.19 29.58 -11.30
CA HIS A 137 2.58 29.92 -11.59
C HIS A 137 3.55 29.65 -10.41
N TRP A 138 3.05 29.43 -9.20
CA TRP A 138 3.89 29.08 -8.03
C TRP A 138 4.36 27.62 -8.04
N GLY A 139 3.76 26.76 -8.88
CA GLY A 139 4.22 25.39 -9.10
C GLY A 139 4.44 24.60 -7.80
N LEU A 140 5.65 24.08 -7.62
CA LEU A 140 6.04 23.27 -6.45
C LEU A 140 5.88 24.01 -5.11
N TYR A 141 6.06 25.34 -5.11
CA TYR A 141 6.00 26.16 -3.89
C TYR A 141 4.62 26.10 -3.22
N ILE A 142 3.56 25.88 -3.99
CA ILE A 142 2.19 25.70 -3.48
C ILE A 142 2.13 24.49 -2.54
N PHE A 143 2.71 23.37 -2.97
CA PHE A 143 2.67 22.11 -2.23
C PHE A 143 3.54 22.15 -0.98
N SER A 144 4.70 22.79 -1.03
CA SER A 144 5.57 22.97 0.14
C SER A 144 4.95 23.92 1.18
N LEU A 145 4.32 25.01 0.73
CA LEU A 145 3.61 25.93 1.60
C LEU A 145 2.40 25.26 2.26
N ALA A 146 1.61 24.51 1.49
CA ALA A 146 0.48 23.76 2.03
C ALA A 146 0.93 22.68 3.03
N GLN A 147 2.08 22.03 2.80
CA GLN A 147 2.66 21.09 3.76
C GLN A 147 3.10 21.78 5.06
N LEU A 148 3.74 22.96 4.98
CA LEU A 148 4.08 23.72 6.18
C LEU A 148 2.82 24.18 6.94
N PHE A 149 1.78 24.59 6.22
CA PHE A 149 0.50 24.97 6.82
C PHE A 149 -0.15 23.78 7.55
N TYR A 150 -0.14 22.60 6.92
CA TYR A 150 -0.60 21.35 7.52
C TYR A 150 0.10 21.07 8.87
N THR A 151 1.43 21.07 8.88
CA THR A 151 2.19 20.73 10.09
C THR A 151 2.02 21.81 11.17
N ALA A 152 1.93 23.09 10.77
CA ALA A 152 1.66 24.19 11.70
C ALA A 152 0.29 24.07 12.38
N ILE A 153 -0.78 23.76 11.64
CA ILE A 153 -2.12 23.53 12.21
C ILE A 153 -2.09 22.33 13.15
N LEU A 154 -1.44 21.23 12.74
CA LEU A 154 -1.36 20.01 13.55
C LEU A 154 -0.72 20.30 14.91
N VAL A 155 0.43 20.98 14.91
CA VAL A 155 1.13 21.40 16.13
C VAL A 155 0.25 22.36 16.94
N LEU A 156 -0.39 23.33 16.30
CA LEU A 156 -1.27 24.29 16.97
C LEU A 156 -2.44 23.61 17.68
N CYS A 157 -3.08 22.61 17.06
CA CYS A 157 -4.14 21.81 17.68
C CYS A 157 -3.66 21.11 18.95
N TYR A 158 -2.48 20.49 18.90
CA TYR A 158 -1.90 19.84 20.08
C TYR A 158 -1.54 20.84 21.18
N VAL A 159 -0.81 21.90 20.83
CA VAL A 159 -0.38 22.96 21.74
C VAL A 159 -1.59 23.60 22.42
N THR A 160 -2.62 23.99 21.66
CA THR A 160 -3.84 24.61 22.20
C THR A 160 -4.61 23.67 23.12
N TYR A 161 -4.76 22.40 22.74
CA TYR A 161 -5.45 21.41 23.58
C TYR A 161 -4.71 21.18 24.91
N PHE A 162 -3.41 20.93 24.86
CA PHE A 162 -2.62 20.69 26.08
C PHE A 162 -2.48 21.95 26.93
N LYS A 163 -2.38 23.15 26.33
CA LYS A 163 -2.43 24.42 27.06
C LYS A 163 -3.75 24.58 27.81
N LYS A 164 -4.88 24.30 27.14
CA LYS A 164 -6.21 24.36 27.75
C LYS A 164 -6.36 23.32 28.87
N LEU A 165 -5.88 22.09 28.64
CA LEU A 165 -5.92 21.00 29.61
C LEU A 165 -5.05 21.29 30.85
N LEU A 166 -3.91 21.94 30.70
CA LEU A 166 -3.02 22.35 31.79
C LEU A 166 -3.45 23.65 32.47
N GLY A 167 -4.21 24.51 31.77
CA GLY A 167 -4.69 25.80 32.28
C GLY A 167 -5.95 25.74 33.14
N PHE A 168 -6.76 24.67 33.05
CA PHE A 168 -7.92 24.49 33.94
C PHE A 168 -7.49 23.94 35.31
N PRO A 169 -7.79 24.62 36.42
CA PRO A 169 -7.50 24.09 37.74
C PRO A 169 -8.48 22.96 38.07
N LYS A 170 -7.95 21.74 38.29
CA LYS A 170 -8.65 20.53 38.78
C LYS A 170 -9.53 19.79 37.76
N SER A 171 -8.95 19.32 36.65
CA SER A 171 -9.54 18.16 35.95
C SER A 171 -8.96 16.87 36.52
N THR A 172 -9.80 15.87 36.83
CA THR A 172 -9.38 14.51 37.24
C THR A 172 -8.33 13.90 36.28
N LYS A 173 -8.27 14.38 35.02
CA LYS A 173 -7.28 13.99 34.02
C LYS A 173 -5.88 14.59 34.21
N GLN A 174 -5.74 15.74 34.89
CA GLN A 174 -4.43 16.35 35.17
C GLN A 174 -3.61 15.52 36.16
N GLN A 175 -4.25 14.86 37.13
CA GLN A 175 -3.57 14.03 38.14
C GLN A 175 -2.86 12.80 37.54
N ALA A 176 -3.20 12.40 36.31
CA ALA A 176 -2.60 11.26 35.61
C ALA A 176 -1.50 11.65 34.62
N LEU A 177 -1.27 12.95 34.36
CA LEU A 177 -0.30 13.41 33.37
C LEU A 177 1.06 13.67 34.04
N PRO A 178 2.18 13.13 33.51
CA PRO A 178 3.52 13.29 34.11
C PRO A 178 4.14 14.69 33.94
N VAL A 179 3.39 15.66 33.39
CA VAL A 179 3.88 16.96 32.91
C VAL A 179 3.14 18.09 33.62
N SER A 180 3.88 19.03 34.21
CA SER A 180 3.31 20.17 34.96
C SER A 180 3.30 21.47 34.14
N ARG A 181 4.18 21.62 33.16
CA ARG A 181 4.25 22.79 32.26
C ARG A 181 4.54 22.38 30.82
N MET A 182 4.06 23.17 29.85
CA MET A 182 4.33 22.92 28.42
C MET A 182 5.84 22.95 28.09
N THR A 183 6.63 23.70 28.86
CA THR A 183 8.09 23.77 28.72
C THR A 183 8.81 22.50 29.13
N ASP A 184 8.17 21.60 29.88
CA ASP A 184 8.77 20.33 30.30
C ASP A 184 8.80 19.31 29.13
N LEU A 185 8.01 19.58 28.07
CA LEU A 185 7.97 18.82 26.82
C LEU A 185 8.89 19.40 25.73
N LEU A 186 9.55 20.53 26.01
CA LEU A 186 10.51 21.15 25.11
C LEU A 186 11.94 20.72 25.48
N PRO A 187 12.90 20.76 24.53
CA PRO A 187 14.28 20.36 24.77
C PRO A 187 14.93 21.28 25.82
N ASN A 188 14.97 20.82 27.07
CA ASN A 188 15.54 21.58 28.18
C ASN A 188 16.93 21.02 28.52
N ILE A 189 17.94 21.49 27.78
CA ILE A 189 19.34 21.01 27.82
C ILE A 189 20.00 21.18 29.21
N LEU A 190 19.42 22.00 30.10
CA LEU A 190 20.13 22.53 31.27
C LEU A 190 19.84 21.88 32.64
N ARG A 191 18.93 20.90 32.79
CA ARG A 191 18.40 20.55 34.14
C ARG A 191 18.42 19.08 34.60
N SER A 192 19.00 18.11 33.87
CA SER A 192 19.09 16.72 34.39
C SER A 192 20.40 16.02 34.04
N ARG A 193 21.18 15.64 35.06
CA ARG A 193 22.44 14.87 34.94
C ARG A 193 22.23 13.38 34.56
N ALA A 194 21.00 12.94 34.31
CA ALA A 194 20.68 11.64 33.74
C ALA A 194 19.77 11.85 32.52
N PHE A 195 20.31 12.46 31.47
CA PHE A 195 19.51 12.95 30.33
C PHE A 195 18.99 11.83 29.43
N ILE A 196 19.67 10.68 29.40
CA ILE A 196 19.40 9.57 28.50
C ILE A 196 19.62 8.27 29.25
N ASN A 197 18.54 7.51 29.49
CA ASN A 197 18.68 6.14 29.96
C ASN A 197 19.34 5.30 28.85
N TRP A 198 20.57 4.86 29.07
CA TRP A 198 21.36 4.15 28.07
C TRP A 198 20.71 2.83 27.61
N LYS A 199 19.96 2.16 28.50
CA LYS A 199 19.22 0.93 28.13
C LYS A 199 18.09 1.25 27.15
N GLU A 200 17.32 2.30 27.42
CA GLU A 200 16.23 2.76 26.54
C GLU A 200 16.78 3.36 25.23
N ALA A 201 17.91 4.06 25.27
CA ALA A 201 18.58 4.57 24.07
C ALA A 201 19.12 3.44 23.19
N LYS A 202 19.73 2.40 23.77
CA LYS A 202 20.17 1.21 23.03
C LYS A 202 18.98 0.48 22.39
N LEU A 203 17.86 0.38 23.10
CA LEU A 203 16.63 -0.20 22.55
C LEU A 203 16.06 0.65 21.41
N THR A 204 15.98 1.97 21.60
CA THR A 204 15.53 2.93 20.57
C THR A 204 16.42 2.86 19.33
N TRP A 205 17.74 2.72 19.51
CA TRP A 205 18.69 2.53 18.41
C TRP A 205 18.45 1.22 17.65
N SER A 206 18.12 0.13 18.33
CA SER A 206 17.74 -1.13 17.67
C SER A 206 16.47 -0.97 16.83
N PHE A 207 15.44 -0.31 17.36
CA PHE A 207 14.21 -0.02 16.60
C PHE A 207 14.44 0.96 15.44
N PHE A 208 15.33 1.94 15.62
CA PHE A 208 15.74 2.85 14.54
C PHE A 208 16.40 2.07 13.40
N LYS A 209 17.35 1.16 13.70
CA LYS A 209 17.98 0.30 12.69
C LYS A 209 16.96 -0.55 11.94
N GLN A 210 16.01 -1.17 12.66
CA GLN A 210 14.95 -1.97 12.05
C GLN A 210 14.04 -1.11 11.15
N SER A 211 13.68 0.09 11.60
CA SER A 211 12.83 1.02 10.84
C SER A 211 13.57 1.56 9.61
N PHE A 212 14.86 1.86 9.74
CA PHE A 212 15.71 2.30 8.64
C PHE A 212 15.90 1.20 7.58
N LEU A 213 16.18 -0.04 8.02
CA LEU A 213 16.25 -1.19 7.12
C LEU A 213 14.91 -1.42 6.41
N LYS A 214 13.81 -1.35 7.16
CA LYS A 214 12.46 -1.45 6.59
C LYS A 214 12.24 -0.36 5.54
N GLN A 215 12.60 0.88 5.84
CA GLN A 215 12.48 2.01 4.92
C GLN A 215 13.25 1.77 3.62
N ILE A 216 14.49 1.28 3.68
CA ILE A 216 15.26 0.92 2.47
C ILE A 216 14.58 -0.20 1.68
N LEU A 217 14.05 -1.21 2.35
CA LEU A 217 13.39 -2.34 1.68
C LEU A 217 12.04 -1.96 1.07
N THR A 218 11.29 -1.03 1.67
CA THR A 218 9.96 -0.63 1.20
C THR A 218 9.98 0.52 0.22
N GLU A 219 10.92 1.46 0.38
CA GLU A 219 11.03 2.69 -0.43
C GLU A 219 12.30 2.69 -1.29
N GLY A 220 13.00 1.56 -1.35
CA GLY A 220 14.22 1.38 -2.15
C GLY A 220 14.03 1.74 -3.62
N GLU A 221 12.87 1.43 -4.17
CA GLU A 221 12.48 1.84 -5.52
C GLU A 221 12.50 3.36 -5.70
N ARG A 222 11.91 4.11 -4.75
CA ARG A 222 11.94 5.58 -4.77
C ARG A 222 13.35 6.11 -4.61
N TYR A 223 14.18 5.46 -3.79
CA TYR A 223 15.59 5.82 -3.68
C TYR A 223 16.38 5.60 -4.97
N VAL A 224 16.13 4.52 -5.71
CA VAL A 224 16.73 4.30 -7.04
C VAL A 224 16.29 5.41 -8.00
N MET A 225 15.00 5.76 -8.02
CA MET A 225 14.48 6.85 -8.87
C MET A 225 15.12 8.20 -8.53
N THR A 226 15.20 8.55 -7.25
CA THR A 226 15.69 9.86 -6.79
C THR A 226 17.21 10.00 -6.82
N PHE A 227 17.97 9.01 -6.36
CA PHE A 227 19.42 9.17 -6.15
C PHE A 227 20.27 8.79 -7.37
N LEU A 228 19.75 7.93 -8.26
CA LEU A 228 20.48 7.51 -9.46
C LEU A 228 20.07 8.31 -10.70
N ASN A 229 19.20 9.32 -10.56
CA ASN A 229 18.69 10.18 -11.64
C ASN A 229 18.27 9.40 -12.90
N VAL A 230 17.69 8.20 -12.71
CA VAL A 230 17.36 7.32 -13.84
C VAL A 230 16.11 7.80 -14.59
N LEU A 231 15.30 8.64 -13.94
CA LEU A 231 14.11 9.26 -14.50
C LEU A 231 14.11 10.76 -14.22
N ASN A 232 13.65 11.55 -15.19
CA ASN A 232 13.39 12.97 -14.97
C ASN A 232 12.17 13.16 -14.04
N PHE A 233 12.09 14.30 -13.34
CA PHE A 233 11.02 14.64 -12.39
C PHE A 233 9.61 14.49 -12.95
N GLY A 234 9.40 14.81 -14.22
CA GLY A 234 8.11 14.63 -14.90
C GLY A 234 7.68 13.16 -14.95
N ASP A 235 8.57 12.27 -15.38
CA ASP A 235 8.29 10.83 -15.47
C ASP A 235 8.15 10.19 -14.08
N GLN A 236 8.89 10.66 -13.07
CA GLN A 236 8.70 10.24 -11.68
C GLN A 236 7.29 10.59 -11.18
N GLY A 237 6.80 11.79 -11.48
CA GLY A 237 5.44 12.21 -11.12
C GLY A 237 4.36 11.37 -11.80
N ILE A 238 4.50 11.12 -13.11
CA ILE A 238 3.57 10.23 -13.85
C ILE A 238 3.63 8.80 -13.29
N TYR A 239 4.83 8.30 -13.00
CA TYR A 239 5.03 6.98 -12.39
C TYR A 239 4.34 6.85 -11.04
N ASP A 240 4.53 7.80 -10.14
CA ASP A 240 3.91 7.77 -8.81
C ASP A 240 2.39 7.80 -8.90
N ILE A 241 1.81 8.59 -9.83
CA ILE A 241 0.37 8.65 -10.03
C ILE A 241 -0.15 7.30 -10.55
N VAL A 242 0.47 6.74 -11.59
CA VAL A 242 0.07 5.45 -12.17
C VAL A 242 0.24 4.32 -11.17
N ASN A 243 1.34 4.27 -10.43
CA ASN A 243 1.59 3.25 -9.41
C ASN A 243 0.55 3.33 -8.28
N ASN A 244 0.19 4.54 -7.84
CA ASN A 244 -0.87 4.71 -6.85
C ASN A 244 -2.24 4.29 -7.40
N LEU A 245 -2.59 4.67 -8.63
CA LEU A 245 -3.86 4.30 -9.26
C LEU A 245 -3.95 2.78 -9.48
N GLY A 246 -2.92 2.18 -10.06
CA GLY A 246 -2.88 0.75 -10.37
C GLY A 246 -2.86 -0.12 -9.12
N SER A 247 -2.16 0.29 -8.06
CA SER A 247 -2.12 -0.47 -6.80
C SER A 247 -3.45 -0.45 -6.03
N LEU A 248 -4.43 0.40 -6.38
CA LEU A 248 -5.74 0.43 -5.71
C LEU A 248 -6.46 -0.92 -5.79
N VAL A 249 -6.43 -1.58 -6.95
CA VAL A 249 -7.08 -2.89 -7.11
C VAL A 249 -6.42 -3.91 -6.18
N ALA A 250 -5.09 -3.95 -6.15
CA ALA A 250 -4.37 -4.85 -5.25
C ALA A 250 -4.68 -4.58 -3.78
N ARG A 251 -4.72 -3.31 -3.36
CA ARG A 251 -4.99 -2.90 -1.98
C ARG A 251 -6.44 -3.11 -1.54
N LEU A 252 -7.40 -2.83 -2.40
CA LEU A 252 -8.83 -2.83 -2.05
C LEU A 252 -9.51 -4.18 -2.30
N ILE A 253 -9.01 -4.97 -3.26
CA ILE A 253 -9.64 -6.23 -3.68
C ILE A 253 -8.76 -7.42 -3.27
N PHE A 254 -7.51 -7.47 -3.73
CA PHE A 254 -6.69 -8.67 -3.55
C PHE A 254 -6.13 -8.82 -2.14
N GLN A 255 -5.69 -7.74 -1.51
CA GLN A 255 -5.12 -7.79 -0.16
C GLN A 255 -6.11 -8.33 0.90
N PRO A 256 -7.38 -7.88 0.97
CA PRO A 256 -8.34 -8.47 1.91
C PRO A 256 -8.61 -9.96 1.66
N ILE A 257 -8.60 -10.39 0.40
CA ILE A 257 -8.73 -11.81 0.02
C ILE A 257 -7.50 -12.58 0.52
N GLU A 258 -6.30 -12.09 0.22
CA GLU A 258 -5.02 -12.66 0.65
C GLU A 258 -4.97 -12.87 2.17
N GLU A 259 -5.23 -11.82 2.95
CA GLU A 259 -5.21 -11.84 4.42
C GLU A 259 -6.25 -12.83 4.99
N SER A 260 -7.45 -12.86 4.42
CA SER A 260 -8.53 -13.72 4.90
C SER A 260 -8.27 -15.19 4.62
N PHE A 261 -7.78 -15.51 3.41
CA PHE A 261 -7.49 -16.88 3.03
C PHE A 261 -6.16 -17.40 3.59
N TYR A 262 -5.20 -16.52 3.91
CA TYR A 262 -4.06 -16.90 4.76
C TYR A 262 -4.52 -17.49 6.08
N ILE A 263 -5.43 -16.81 6.79
CA ILE A 263 -5.97 -17.27 8.08
C ILE A 263 -6.72 -18.59 7.92
N PHE A 264 -7.50 -18.73 6.83
CA PHE A 264 -8.18 -19.97 6.50
C PHE A 264 -7.21 -21.13 6.38
N PHE A 265 -6.19 -21.02 5.51
CA PHE A 265 -5.22 -22.08 5.30
C PHE A 265 -4.42 -22.39 6.57
N ALA A 266 -4.05 -21.38 7.36
CA ALA A 266 -3.31 -21.57 8.60
C ALA A 266 -4.11 -22.27 9.70
N LYS A 267 -5.45 -22.25 9.62
CA LYS A 267 -6.35 -22.97 10.55
C LYS A 267 -6.69 -24.38 10.09
N VAL A 268 -6.78 -24.58 8.77
CA VAL A 268 -7.14 -25.87 8.16
C VAL A 268 -5.93 -26.79 8.05
N LEU A 269 -4.76 -26.22 7.76
CA LEU A 269 -3.52 -26.98 7.61
C LEU A 269 -2.71 -26.96 8.90
N GLU A 270 -2.23 -28.14 9.29
CA GLU A 270 -1.24 -28.24 10.36
C GLU A 270 0.16 -27.99 9.78
N ARG A 271 0.91 -27.05 10.37
CA ARG A 271 2.31 -26.81 9.99
C ARG A 271 3.17 -28.03 10.33
N GLU A 272 4.28 -28.17 9.59
CA GLU A 272 5.26 -29.27 9.77
C GLU A 272 4.75 -30.67 9.39
N LYS A 273 3.53 -30.79 8.85
CA LYS A 273 2.99 -32.04 8.30
C LYS A 273 2.88 -31.98 6.78
N ASP A 274 3.41 -33.00 6.12
CA ASP A 274 3.23 -33.20 4.70
C ASP A 274 1.75 -33.48 4.35
N ALA A 275 1.37 -33.22 3.10
CA ALA A 275 -0.01 -33.36 2.62
C ALA A 275 -0.61 -34.76 2.85
N THR A 276 0.22 -35.81 2.88
CA THR A 276 -0.19 -37.21 3.12
C THR A 276 -0.52 -37.51 4.57
N LEU A 277 0.08 -36.77 5.51
CA LEU A 277 -0.11 -36.91 6.97
C LEU A 277 -1.23 -36.00 7.51
N GLN A 278 -1.75 -35.11 6.68
CA GLN A 278 -2.88 -34.26 6.99
C GLN A 278 -4.19 -35.08 6.96
N LYS A 279 -5.24 -34.55 7.59
CA LYS A 279 -6.59 -35.12 7.45
C LYS A 279 -7.02 -34.99 5.98
N GLN A 280 -7.45 -36.11 5.39
CA GLN A 280 -7.82 -36.17 3.98
C GLN A 280 -8.97 -35.22 3.61
N GLU A 281 -9.89 -34.96 4.53
CA GLU A 281 -10.95 -33.96 4.34
C GLU A 281 -10.38 -32.54 4.28
N ASP A 282 -9.50 -32.18 5.20
CA ASP A 282 -8.94 -30.83 5.33
C ASP A 282 -8.04 -30.48 4.15
N ILE A 283 -7.21 -31.42 3.69
CA ILE A 283 -6.34 -31.24 2.52
C ILE A 283 -7.17 -31.12 1.22
N ALA A 284 -8.27 -31.86 1.10
CA ALA A 284 -9.17 -31.77 -0.04
C ALA A 284 -9.88 -30.40 -0.08
N VAL A 285 -10.37 -29.92 1.07
CA VAL A 285 -10.99 -28.60 1.18
C VAL A 285 -9.96 -27.50 0.86
N ALA A 286 -8.75 -27.57 1.43
CA ALA A 286 -7.68 -26.62 1.14
C ALA A 286 -7.32 -26.58 -0.35
N ALA A 287 -7.23 -27.74 -1.01
CA ALA A 287 -6.95 -27.82 -2.44
C ALA A 287 -8.08 -27.20 -3.29
N ALA A 288 -9.35 -27.52 -2.99
CA ALA A 288 -10.49 -26.98 -3.73
C ALA A 288 -10.64 -25.46 -3.59
N VAL A 289 -10.37 -24.93 -2.38
CA VAL A 289 -10.35 -23.49 -2.11
C VAL A 289 -9.20 -22.83 -2.87
N LEU A 290 -7.99 -23.39 -2.81
CA LEU A 290 -6.84 -22.86 -3.53
C LEU A 290 -7.07 -22.84 -5.06
N GLU A 291 -7.63 -23.91 -5.62
CA GLU A 291 -7.98 -24.00 -7.05
C GLU A 291 -8.96 -22.87 -7.44
N SER A 292 -10.01 -22.68 -6.64
CA SER A 292 -11.04 -21.66 -6.88
C SER A 292 -10.47 -20.24 -6.77
N LEU A 293 -9.61 -19.99 -5.79
CA LEU A 293 -8.96 -18.68 -5.61
C LEU A 293 -7.97 -18.36 -6.72
N LEU A 294 -7.16 -19.34 -7.16
CA LEU A 294 -6.23 -19.16 -8.27
C LEU A 294 -6.99 -18.84 -9.56
N LYS A 295 -8.09 -19.56 -9.84
CA LYS A 295 -8.94 -19.27 -10.99
C LYS A 295 -9.56 -17.87 -10.89
N LEU A 296 -10.09 -17.50 -9.73
CA LEU A 296 -10.68 -16.18 -9.50
C LEU A 296 -9.65 -15.05 -9.71
N ALA A 297 -8.46 -15.19 -9.12
CA ALA A 297 -7.37 -14.23 -9.25
C ALA A 297 -6.88 -14.10 -10.69
N LEU A 298 -6.72 -15.23 -11.40
CA LEU A 298 -6.34 -15.25 -12.81
C LEU A 298 -7.38 -14.55 -13.69
N LEU A 299 -8.67 -14.85 -13.52
CA LEU A 299 -9.75 -14.24 -14.29
C LEU A 299 -9.89 -12.74 -13.99
N ALA A 300 -9.82 -12.33 -12.72
CA ALA A 300 -9.85 -10.92 -12.33
C ALA A 300 -8.64 -10.17 -12.89
N GLY A 301 -7.44 -10.73 -12.74
CA GLY A 301 -6.20 -10.19 -13.28
C GLY A 301 -6.24 -10.03 -14.80
N LEU A 302 -6.66 -11.07 -15.54
CA LEU A 302 -6.77 -11.03 -17.00
C LEU A 302 -7.81 -10.03 -17.47
N THR A 303 -8.93 -9.91 -16.78
CA THR A 303 -9.94 -8.87 -17.08
C THR A 303 -9.31 -7.49 -16.95
N ILE A 304 -8.58 -7.22 -15.87
CA ILE A 304 -7.90 -5.94 -15.69
C ILE A 304 -6.81 -5.73 -16.75
N THR A 305 -6.05 -6.75 -17.10
CA THR A 305 -5.02 -6.64 -18.14
C THR A 305 -5.63 -6.34 -19.51
N VAL A 306 -6.62 -7.12 -19.95
CA VAL A 306 -7.21 -7.00 -21.30
C VAL A 306 -7.96 -5.68 -21.46
N PHE A 307 -8.88 -5.37 -20.55
CA PHE A 307 -9.66 -4.13 -20.64
C PHE A 307 -8.82 -2.93 -20.20
N GLY A 308 -8.07 -3.03 -19.11
CA GLY A 308 -7.21 -1.94 -18.67
C GLY A 308 -6.23 -1.50 -19.75
N PHE A 309 -5.74 -2.41 -20.62
CA PHE A 309 -4.87 -2.03 -21.72
C PHE A 309 -5.52 -1.03 -22.69
N ALA A 310 -6.72 -1.34 -23.18
CA ALA A 310 -7.45 -0.53 -24.17
C ALA A 310 -8.08 0.75 -23.58
N TYR A 311 -8.36 0.76 -22.27
CA TYR A 311 -8.99 1.90 -21.60
C TYR A 311 -7.99 2.77 -20.82
N SER A 312 -6.69 2.45 -20.83
CA SER A 312 -5.67 3.19 -20.07
C SER A 312 -5.61 4.68 -20.46
N GLN A 313 -5.60 4.99 -21.75
CA GLN A 313 -5.52 6.37 -22.21
C GLN A 313 -6.77 7.17 -21.81
N LEU A 314 -7.97 6.60 -22.02
CA LEU A 314 -9.22 7.23 -21.61
C LEU A 314 -9.30 7.43 -20.09
N ALA A 315 -8.89 6.43 -19.30
CA ALA A 315 -8.91 6.51 -17.84
C ALA A 315 -7.98 7.62 -17.31
N LEU A 316 -6.78 7.74 -17.88
CA LEU A 316 -5.85 8.81 -17.52
C LEU A 316 -6.34 10.18 -17.98
N ASP A 317 -7.00 10.26 -19.15
CA ASP A 317 -7.55 11.52 -19.65
C ASP A 317 -8.70 12.03 -18.78
N ILE A 318 -9.57 11.13 -18.30
CA ILE A 318 -10.63 11.47 -17.35
C ILE A 318 -10.03 11.91 -16.00
N TYR A 319 -8.95 11.25 -15.55
CA TYR A 319 -8.38 11.48 -14.23
C TYR A 319 -7.53 12.76 -14.14
N GLY A 320 -6.64 12.99 -15.12
CA GLY A 320 -5.69 14.11 -15.11
C GLY A 320 -5.52 14.81 -16.45
N GLY A 321 -6.39 14.54 -17.43
CA GLY A 321 -6.36 15.17 -18.75
C GLY A 321 -5.09 14.83 -19.56
N ALA A 322 -4.80 15.70 -20.53
CA ALA A 322 -3.64 15.57 -21.43
C ALA A 322 -2.30 15.41 -20.70
N MET A 323 -2.16 15.93 -19.47
CA MET A 323 -0.93 15.79 -18.68
C MET A 323 -0.59 14.32 -18.37
N LEU A 324 -1.60 13.46 -18.19
CA LEU A 324 -1.41 12.03 -17.94
C LEU A 324 -1.73 11.16 -19.15
N SER A 325 -2.63 11.60 -20.02
CA SER A 325 -3.03 10.82 -21.20
C SER A 325 -2.09 11.00 -22.39
N SER A 326 -1.23 12.03 -22.39
CA SER A 326 -0.13 12.19 -23.36
C SER A 326 1.20 11.68 -22.79
N GLY A 327 2.17 11.37 -23.67
CA GLY A 327 3.49 10.90 -23.26
C GLY A 327 3.51 9.46 -22.75
N SER A 328 4.25 9.22 -21.66
CA SER A 328 4.55 7.88 -21.11
C SER A 328 3.39 7.26 -20.31
N GLY A 329 2.44 8.07 -19.83
CA GLY A 329 1.36 7.66 -18.92
C GLY A 329 0.52 6.46 -19.39
N PRO A 330 -0.06 6.46 -20.61
CA PRO A 330 -0.86 5.34 -21.09
C PRO A 330 -0.08 4.02 -21.17
N VAL A 331 1.17 4.06 -21.64
CA VAL A 331 2.04 2.87 -21.71
C VAL A 331 2.37 2.37 -20.31
N LEU A 332 2.62 3.28 -19.37
CA LEU A 332 2.85 2.95 -17.97
C LEU A 332 1.67 2.21 -17.35
N LEU A 333 0.45 2.75 -17.51
CA LEU A 333 -0.75 2.15 -16.94
C LEU A 333 -1.05 0.79 -17.60
N ARG A 334 -0.83 0.65 -18.91
CA ARG A 334 -0.91 -0.64 -19.63
C ARG A 334 0.04 -1.68 -19.04
N SER A 335 1.31 -1.32 -18.82
CA SER A 335 2.28 -2.19 -18.17
C SER A 335 1.88 -2.52 -16.74
N TYR A 336 1.29 -1.56 -16.02
CA TYR A 336 0.78 -1.78 -14.67
C TYR A 336 -0.41 -2.75 -14.67
N CYS A 337 -1.30 -2.71 -15.66
CA CYS A 337 -2.40 -3.66 -15.78
C CYS A 337 -1.91 -5.11 -15.94
N LEU A 338 -0.74 -5.32 -16.58
CA LEU A 338 -0.06 -6.62 -16.58
C LEU A 338 0.51 -6.95 -15.19
N TYR A 339 1.10 -5.97 -14.51
CA TYR A 339 1.62 -6.14 -13.16
C TYR A 339 0.52 -6.55 -12.15
N VAL A 340 -0.69 -5.99 -12.27
CA VAL A 340 -1.85 -6.34 -11.44
C VAL A 340 -2.24 -7.81 -11.57
N LEU A 341 -2.14 -8.40 -12.76
CA LEU A 341 -2.34 -9.84 -12.96
C LEU A 341 -1.32 -10.67 -12.14
N LEU A 342 -0.05 -10.27 -12.16
CA LEU A 342 0.99 -10.93 -11.37
C LEU A 342 0.74 -10.77 -9.86
N LEU A 343 0.34 -9.58 -9.41
CA LEU A 343 -0.04 -9.33 -8.01
C LEU A 343 -1.20 -10.24 -7.57
N ALA A 344 -2.22 -10.42 -8.41
CA ALA A 344 -3.37 -11.27 -8.11
C ALA A 344 -2.95 -12.74 -7.86
N ILE A 345 -2.12 -13.29 -8.77
CA ILE A 345 -1.63 -14.67 -8.66
C ILE A 345 -0.65 -14.81 -7.49
N ASN A 346 0.26 -13.85 -7.33
CA ASN A 346 1.23 -13.84 -6.24
C ASN A 346 0.53 -13.87 -4.88
N GLY A 347 -0.43 -12.98 -4.62
CA GLY A 347 -1.14 -12.93 -3.34
C GLY A 347 -1.76 -14.28 -2.95
N VAL A 348 -2.50 -14.92 -3.86
CA VAL A 348 -3.13 -16.24 -3.59
C VAL A 348 -2.11 -17.35 -3.39
N THR A 349 -1.08 -17.43 -4.25
CA THR A 349 -0.06 -18.48 -4.14
C THR A 349 0.76 -18.32 -2.86
N GLU A 350 1.17 -17.09 -2.56
CA GLU A 350 2.05 -16.78 -1.43
C GLU A 350 1.35 -16.93 -0.08
N CYS A 351 0.08 -16.52 0.02
CA CYS A 351 -0.69 -16.70 1.25
C CYS A 351 -0.89 -18.18 1.62
N PHE A 352 -1.12 -19.05 0.63
CA PHE A 352 -1.14 -20.50 0.87
C PHE A 352 0.24 -21.00 1.31
N THR A 353 1.31 -20.60 0.61
CA THR A 353 2.65 -21.09 0.94
C THR A 353 3.10 -20.69 2.35
N PHE A 354 2.86 -19.45 2.78
CA PHE A 354 3.19 -19.02 4.14
C PHE A 354 2.32 -19.66 5.21
N ALA A 355 1.08 -20.04 4.88
CA ALA A 355 0.24 -20.78 5.80
C ALA A 355 0.78 -22.21 6.02
N ALA A 356 1.23 -22.87 4.94
CA ALA A 356 1.66 -24.27 4.95
C ALA A 356 3.14 -24.51 5.32
N MET A 357 4.04 -23.56 5.07
CA MET A 357 5.48 -23.73 5.30
C MET A 357 5.83 -23.94 6.78
N SER A 358 6.86 -24.78 7.04
CA SER A 358 7.51 -24.88 8.35
C SER A 358 8.32 -23.62 8.67
N LYS A 359 8.73 -23.46 9.93
CA LYS A 359 9.55 -22.32 10.35
C LYS A 359 10.86 -22.24 9.57
N GLU A 360 11.55 -23.36 9.37
CA GLU A 360 12.83 -23.44 8.64
C GLU A 360 12.65 -23.12 7.15
N GLN A 361 11.49 -23.46 6.59
CA GLN A 361 11.15 -23.10 5.21
C GLN A 361 10.87 -21.61 5.07
N VAL A 362 10.14 -21.02 6.03
CA VAL A 362 9.89 -19.57 6.08
C VAL A 362 11.20 -18.79 6.24
N ASP A 363 12.10 -19.22 7.11
CA ASP A 363 13.39 -18.54 7.30
C ASP A 363 14.25 -18.59 6.03
N ARG A 364 14.28 -19.73 5.34
CA ARG A 364 14.97 -19.88 4.05
C ARG A 364 14.32 -19.05 2.95
N TYR A 365 12.99 -18.97 2.93
CA TYR A 365 12.24 -18.13 2.00
C TYR A 365 12.57 -16.66 2.23
N ASN A 366 12.57 -16.19 3.48
CA ASN A 366 12.92 -14.82 3.84
C ASN A 366 14.36 -14.45 3.45
N PHE A 367 15.32 -15.36 3.64
CA PHE A 367 16.69 -15.16 3.17
C PHE A 367 16.77 -15.07 1.63
N THR A 368 16.01 -15.92 0.94
CA THR A 368 15.92 -15.89 -0.53
C THR A 368 15.30 -14.57 -1.02
N MET A 369 14.24 -14.11 -0.36
CA MET A 369 13.58 -12.83 -0.63
C MET A 369 14.54 -11.64 -0.45
N LEU A 370 15.42 -11.68 0.55
CA LEU A 370 16.45 -10.65 0.71
C LEU A 370 17.40 -10.57 -0.49
N ALA A 371 17.84 -11.72 -1.01
CA ALA A 371 18.67 -11.78 -2.21
C ALA A 371 17.93 -11.29 -3.46
N LEU A 372 16.65 -11.65 -3.60
CA LEU A 372 15.79 -11.17 -4.70
C LEU A 372 15.57 -9.66 -4.64
N SER A 373 15.41 -9.07 -3.46
CA SER A 373 15.31 -7.61 -3.31
C SER A 373 16.55 -6.88 -3.83
N PHE A 374 17.75 -7.43 -3.61
CA PHE A 374 18.97 -6.86 -4.20
C PHE A 374 19.00 -6.99 -5.73
N SER A 375 18.64 -8.17 -6.25
CA SER A 375 18.52 -8.40 -7.71
C SER A 375 17.48 -7.47 -8.35
N PHE A 376 16.37 -7.18 -7.66
CA PHE A 376 15.34 -6.26 -8.11
C PHE A 376 15.87 -4.83 -8.25
N LEU A 377 16.67 -4.34 -7.28
CA LEU A 377 17.26 -3.01 -7.37
C LEU A 377 18.20 -2.88 -8.58
N VAL A 378 19.05 -3.90 -8.81
CA VAL A 378 19.96 -3.94 -9.97
C VAL A 378 19.17 -3.99 -11.28
N LEU A 379 18.16 -4.85 -11.37
CA LEU A 379 17.35 -4.99 -12.57
C LEU A 379 16.53 -3.72 -12.85
N SER A 380 16.02 -3.07 -11.80
CA SER A 380 15.32 -1.79 -11.91
C SER A 380 16.22 -0.71 -12.50
N TYR A 381 17.48 -0.63 -12.04
CA TYR A 381 18.45 0.30 -12.62
C TYR A 381 18.70 0.01 -14.12
N LEU A 382 18.95 -1.25 -14.48
CA LEU A 382 19.23 -1.65 -15.87
C LEU A 382 18.03 -1.43 -16.81
N LEU A 383 16.84 -1.90 -16.43
CA LEU A 383 15.64 -1.79 -17.27
C LEU A 383 15.16 -0.35 -17.40
N THR A 384 15.37 0.48 -16.38
CA THR A 384 14.98 1.89 -16.47
C THR A 384 15.89 2.67 -17.42
N HIS A 385 17.18 2.33 -17.49
CA HIS A 385 18.06 2.88 -18.51
C HIS A 385 17.61 2.51 -19.94
N TRP A 386 16.94 1.37 -20.13
CA TRP A 386 16.48 0.92 -21.46
C TRP A 386 15.08 1.41 -21.82
N CYS A 387 14.14 1.38 -20.88
CA CYS A 387 12.71 1.60 -21.13
C CYS A 387 12.10 2.73 -20.29
N GLY A 388 12.92 3.55 -19.63
CA GLY A 388 12.45 4.62 -18.75
C GLY A 388 11.57 4.09 -17.61
N SER A 389 10.52 4.81 -17.26
CA SER A 389 9.64 4.51 -16.12
C SER A 389 8.88 3.20 -16.27
N VAL A 390 8.67 2.74 -17.52
CA VAL A 390 8.11 1.40 -17.80
C VAL A 390 9.08 0.30 -17.34
N GLY A 391 10.39 0.55 -17.42
CA GLY A 391 11.44 -0.35 -16.96
C GLY A 391 11.30 -0.74 -15.49
N PHE A 392 10.90 0.20 -14.62
CA PHE A 392 10.61 -0.08 -13.21
C PHE A 392 9.43 -1.04 -13.03
N ILE A 393 8.33 -0.85 -13.77
CA ILE A 393 7.18 -1.76 -13.71
C ILE A 393 7.60 -3.15 -14.19
N LEU A 394 8.39 -3.24 -15.26
CA LEU A 394 8.89 -4.52 -15.77
C LEU A 394 9.84 -5.22 -14.79
N ALA A 395 10.69 -4.48 -14.09
CA ALA A 395 11.53 -5.04 -13.02
C ALA A 395 10.68 -5.60 -11.87
N ASN A 396 9.61 -4.90 -11.49
CA ASN A 396 8.63 -5.39 -10.52
C ASN A 396 7.89 -6.64 -11.03
N CYS A 397 7.50 -6.68 -12.31
CA CYS A 397 6.91 -7.86 -12.94
C CYS A 397 7.87 -9.06 -12.89
N PHE A 398 9.15 -8.86 -13.18
CA PHE A 398 10.15 -9.92 -13.09
C PHE A 398 10.31 -10.44 -11.66
N ASN A 399 10.40 -9.54 -10.68
CA ASN A 399 10.46 -9.88 -9.27
C ASN A 399 9.23 -10.70 -8.83
N MET A 400 8.02 -10.28 -9.22
CA MET A 400 6.80 -11.05 -8.95
C MET A 400 6.78 -12.39 -9.69
N GLY A 401 7.30 -12.47 -10.91
CA GLY A 401 7.42 -13.71 -11.66
C GLY A 401 8.27 -14.77 -10.94
N ILE A 402 9.39 -14.37 -10.35
CA ILE A 402 10.22 -15.26 -9.54
C ILE A 402 9.47 -15.72 -8.28
N ARG A 403 8.82 -14.79 -7.56
CA ARG A 403 8.04 -15.12 -6.35
C ARG A 403 6.92 -16.12 -6.64
N ILE A 404 6.14 -15.86 -7.69
CA ILE A 404 5.10 -16.78 -8.18
C ILE A 404 5.72 -18.14 -8.48
N THR A 405 6.83 -18.19 -9.22
CA THR A 405 7.49 -19.44 -9.57
C THR A 405 7.90 -20.24 -8.33
N GLN A 406 8.47 -19.58 -7.31
CA GLN A 406 8.85 -20.22 -6.06
C GLN A 406 7.63 -20.77 -5.31
N SER A 407 6.56 -19.98 -5.19
CA SER A 407 5.32 -20.42 -4.56
C SER A 407 4.65 -21.57 -5.31
N LEU A 408 4.63 -21.53 -6.66
CA LEU A 408 4.11 -22.62 -7.49
C LEU A 408 4.94 -23.90 -7.36
N CYS A 409 6.27 -23.80 -7.33
CA CYS A 409 7.16 -24.93 -7.08
C CYS A 409 6.89 -25.57 -5.71
N PHE A 410 6.68 -24.74 -4.67
CA PHE A 410 6.32 -25.24 -3.34
C PHE A 410 4.95 -25.94 -3.36
N ILE A 411 3.91 -25.31 -3.92
CA ILE A 411 2.56 -25.90 -4.00
C ILE A 411 2.58 -27.22 -4.76
N HIS A 412 3.31 -27.28 -5.90
CA HIS A 412 3.44 -28.50 -6.68
C HIS A 412 4.11 -29.62 -5.87
N ARG A 413 5.20 -29.32 -5.16
CA ARG A 413 5.89 -30.28 -4.30
C ARG A 413 5.01 -30.75 -3.15
N TYR A 414 4.29 -29.82 -2.51
CA TYR A 414 3.42 -30.09 -1.37
C TYR A 414 2.29 -31.07 -1.73
N TYR A 415 1.65 -30.90 -2.88
CA TYR A 415 0.57 -31.79 -3.34
C TYR A 415 1.05 -32.97 -4.22
N ARG A 416 2.36 -33.14 -4.44
CA ARG A 416 2.90 -34.14 -5.40
C ARG A 416 2.44 -35.57 -5.13
N GLU A 417 2.43 -35.94 -3.85
CA GLU A 417 2.05 -37.28 -3.37
C GLU A 417 0.56 -37.40 -3.01
N SER A 418 -0.19 -36.30 -3.14
CA SER A 418 -1.63 -36.27 -2.92
C SER A 418 -2.41 -36.48 -4.23
N PRO A 419 -3.68 -36.91 -4.18
CA PRO A 419 -4.53 -37.00 -5.37
C PRO A 419 -4.99 -35.63 -5.89
N HIS A 420 -4.78 -34.55 -5.13
CA HIS A 420 -5.31 -33.21 -5.45
C HIS A 420 -4.34 -32.38 -6.31
N ARG A 421 -4.88 -31.60 -7.25
CA ARG A 421 -4.12 -30.78 -8.20
C ARG A 421 -4.63 -29.32 -8.24
N PRO A 422 -4.46 -28.54 -7.18
CA PRO A 422 -5.04 -27.19 -7.09
C PRO A 422 -4.50 -26.21 -8.15
N LEU A 423 -3.31 -26.47 -8.69
CA LEU A 423 -2.73 -25.66 -9.77
C LEU A 423 -3.52 -25.73 -11.09
N ALA A 424 -4.46 -26.68 -11.23
CA ALA A 424 -5.41 -26.69 -12.34
C ALA A 424 -6.25 -25.41 -12.42
N GLY A 425 -6.40 -24.67 -11.30
CA GLY A 425 -7.06 -23.36 -11.29
C GLY A 425 -6.41 -22.32 -12.22
N LEU A 426 -5.12 -22.48 -12.54
CA LEU A 426 -4.42 -21.60 -13.49
C LEU A 426 -4.63 -21.97 -14.96
N GLN A 427 -5.27 -23.10 -15.25
CA GLN A 427 -5.58 -23.51 -16.62
C GLN A 427 -6.89 -22.86 -17.07
N LEU A 428 -6.87 -22.11 -18.17
CA LEU A 428 -8.06 -21.53 -18.78
C LEU A 428 -8.59 -22.44 -19.88
N SER A 429 -9.92 -22.47 -20.03
CA SER A 429 -10.52 -23.13 -21.18
C SER A 429 -10.13 -22.39 -22.48
N PRO A 430 -9.96 -23.10 -23.61
CA PRO A 430 -9.66 -22.45 -24.89
C PRO A 430 -10.74 -21.43 -25.31
N VAL A 431 -12.00 -21.67 -24.92
CA VAL A 431 -13.12 -20.77 -25.16
C VAL A 431 -12.92 -19.44 -24.42
N LEU A 432 -12.49 -19.47 -23.15
CA LEU A 432 -12.20 -18.25 -22.40
C LEU A 432 -11.01 -17.48 -22.95
N LEU A 433 -9.94 -18.19 -23.33
CA LEU A 433 -8.80 -17.57 -23.99
C LEU A 433 -9.23 -16.88 -25.28
N GLY A 434 -10.06 -17.53 -26.10
CA GLY A 434 -10.67 -16.95 -27.29
C GLY A 434 -11.53 -15.72 -26.99
N ALA A 435 -12.35 -15.77 -25.94
CA ALA A 435 -13.20 -14.64 -25.53
C ALA A 435 -12.38 -13.43 -25.06
N PHE A 436 -11.32 -13.64 -24.28
CA PHE A 436 -10.40 -12.57 -23.87
C PHE A 436 -9.62 -12.00 -25.05
N ALA A 437 -9.10 -12.86 -25.93
CA ALA A 437 -8.36 -12.41 -27.12
C ALA A 437 -9.25 -11.61 -28.07
N LEU A 438 -10.47 -12.09 -28.34
CA LEU A 438 -11.45 -11.39 -29.19
C LEU A 438 -11.86 -10.06 -28.56
N SER A 439 -12.15 -10.05 -27.26
CA SER A 439 -12.53 -8.81 -26.56
C SER A 439 -11.40 -7.81 -26.56
N GLY A 440 -10.16 -8.25 -26.28
CA GLY A 440 -8.98 -7.40 -26.34
C GLY A 440 -8.75 -6.81 -27.73
N GLY A 441 -8.91 -7.62 -28.78
CA GLY A 441 -8.84 -7.17 -30.17
C GLY A 441 -9.90 -6.11 -30.50
N ILE A 442 -11.17 -6.37 -30.16
CA ILE A 442 -12.28 -5.43 -30.39
C ILE A 442 -12.06 -4.13 -29.63
N THR A 443 -11.70 -4.21 -28.34
CA THR A 443 -11.48 -3.01 -27.53
C THR A 443 -10.25 -2.22 -27.96
N GLY A 444 -9.18 -2.90 -28.41
CA GLY A 444 -7.99 -2.24 -28.95
C GLY A 444 -8.27 -1.53 -30.28
N ILE A 445 -9.03 -2.16 -31.17
CA ILE A 445 -9.51 -1.49 -32.42
C ILE A 445 -10.38 -0.29 -32.06
N SER A 446 -11.32 -0.47 -31.13
CA SER A 446 -12.20 0.59 -30.63
C SER A 446 -11.42 1.78 -30.07
N GLU A 447 -10.32 1.52 -29.33
CA GLU A 447 -9.43 2.57 -28.82
C GLU A 447 -8.83 3.39 -29.96
N VAL A 448 -8.22 2.73 -30.96
CA VAL A 448 -7.56 3.40 -32.09
C VAL A 448 -8.53 4.28 -32.89
N PHE A 449 -9.77 3.82 -33.09
CA PHE A 449 -10.74 4.53 -33.93
C PHE A 449 -11.57 5.57 -33.18
N LEU A 450 -11.85 5.39 -31.89
CA LEU A 450 -12.82 6.21 -31.14
C LEU A 450 -12.18 7.04 -30.01
N CYS A 451 -11.00 6.65 -29.50
CA CYS A 451 -10.31 7.37 -28.43
C CYS A 451 -9.17 8.24 -29.00
N CYS A 452 -8.90 9.45 -28.50
CA CYS A 452 -9.69 10.25 -27.58
C CYS A 452 -9.85 11.71 -28.03
N GLU A 453 -9.53 12.02 -29.29
CA GLU A 453 -9.63 13.38 -29.86
C GLU A 453 -10.97 13.67 -30.55
N GLN A 454 -11.78 12.65 -30.84
CA GLN A 454 -13.05 12.77 -31.58
C GLN A 454 -14.24 13.25 -30.73
N GLY A 455 -13.99 13.82 -29.55
CA GLY A 455 -15.00 14.36 -28.64
C GLY A 455 -15.68 13.32 -27.74
N TRP A 456 -16.59 13.79 -26.88
CA TRP A 456 -17.23 12.98 -25.84
C TRP A 456 -18.13 11.85 -26.37
N LEU A 457 -18.77 12.04 -27.53
CA LEU A 457 -19.64 11.02 -28.11
C LEU A 457 -18.83 9.77 -28.50
N ALA A 458 -17.68 9.94 -29.16
CA ALA A 458 -16.79 8.83 -29.51
C ALA A 458 -16.26 8.11 -28.27
N ARG A 459 -15.91 8.85 -27.21
CA ARG A 459 -15.51 8.29 -25.91
C ARG A 459 -16.62 7.45 -25.27
N LEU A 460 -17.87 7.90 -25.33
CA LEU A 460 -19.02 7.14 -24.81
C LEU A 460 -19.28 5.87 -25.63
N VAL A 461 -19.14 5.93 -26.96
CA VAL A 461 -19.23 4.74 -27.82
C VAL A 461 -18.12 3.75 -27.50
N HIS A 462 -16.88 4.22 -27.30
CA HIS A 462 -15.76 3.38 -26.87
C HIS A 462 -16.08 2.65 -25.55
N VAL A 463 -16.57 3.38 -24.54
CA VAL A 463 -17.02 2.80 -23.26
C VAL A 463 -18.14 1.77 -23.45
N ALA A 464 -19.11 2.04 -24.33
CA ALA A 464 -20.20 1.12 -24.62
C ALA A 464 -19.70 -0.20 -25.25
N VAL A 465 -18.75 -0.13 -26.19
CA VAL A 465 -18.09 -1.31 -26.77
C VAL A 465 -17.40 -2.13 -25.67
N GLY A 466 -16.67 -1.46 -24.77
CA GLY A 466 -16.04 -2.10 -23.62
C GLY A 466 -17.02 -2.80 -22.69
N ALA A 467 -18.11 -2.12 -22.34
CA ALA A 467 -19.15 -2.69 -21.49
C ALA A 467 -19.79 -3.94 -22.12
N PHE A 468 -20.04 -3.93 -23.44
CA PHE A 468 -20.55 -5.09 -24.15
C PHE A 468 -19.54 -6.26 -24.16
N CYS A 469 -18.28 -5.99 -24.52
CA CYS A 469 -17.22 -7.01 -24.52
C CYS A 469 -16.97 -7.58 -23.10
N LEU A 470 -17.02 -6.74 -22.07
CA LEU A 470 -16.90 -7.16 -20.68
C LEU A 470 -18.10 -8.02 -20.26
N GLY A 471 -19.32 -7.63 -20.64
CA GLY A 471 -20.52 -8.43 -20.41
C GLY A 471 -20.44 -9.81 -21.07
N ALA A 472 -19.95 -9.87 -22.31
CA ALA A 472 -19.76 -11.12 -23.06
C ALA A 472 -18.67 -12.01 -22.44
N THR A 473 -17.53 -11.45 -22.02
CA THR A 473 -16.48 -12.23 -21.35
C THR A 473 -16.94 -12.75 -19.99
N LEU A 474 -17.58 -11.92 -19.17
CA LEU A 474 -18.15 -12.35 -17.88
C LEU A 474 -19.27 -13.38 -18.06
N GLY A 475 -20.10 -13.24 -19.10
CA GLY A 475 -21.09 -14.24 -19.49
C GLY A 475 -20.44 -15.57 -19.89
N THR A 476 -19.34 -15.53 -20.64
CA THR A 476 -18.57 -16.73 -21.00
C THR A 476 -17.98 -17.39 -19.76
N VAL A 477 -17.38 -16.62 -18.84
CA VAL A 477 -16.92 -17.11 -17.53
C VAL A 477 -18.06 -17.78 -16.77
N PHE A 478 -19.25 -17.16 -16.76
CA PHE A 478 -20.42 -17.70 -16.09
C PHE A 478 -20.87 -19.06 -16.67
N LEU A 479 -20.67 -19.28 -17.97
CA LEU A 479 -21.07 -20.52 -18.64
C LEU A 479 -20.00 -21.61 -18.54
N THR A 480 -18.71 -21.26 -18.62
CA THR A 480 -17.62 -22.24 -18.67
C THR A 480 -17.09 -22.64 -17.29
N GLU A 481 -17.15 -21.75 -16.28
CA GLU A 481 -16.52 -21.96 -14.97
C GLU A 481 -17.55 -22.30 -13.88
N THR A 482 -18.34 -23.34 -14.13
CA THR A 482 -19.45 -23.75 -13.24
C THR A 482 -19.01 -24.07 -11.81
N LYS A 483 -17.82 -24.69 -11.63
CA LYS A 483 -17.23 -24.98 -10.31
C LYS A 483 -16.96 -23.70 -9.51
N LEU A 484 -16.32 -22.71 -10.15
CA LEU A 484 -16.02 -21.43 -9.51
C LEU A 484 -17.29 -20.69 -9.10
N ILE A 485 -18.31 -20.70 -9.96
CA ILE A 485 -19.59 -20.02 -9.68
C ILE A 485 -20.31 -20.71 -8.53
N HIS A 486 -20.29 -22.04 -8.48
CA HIS A 486 -20.86 -22.78 -7.37
C HIS A 486 -20.14 -22.43 -6.05
N PHE A 487 -18.80 -22.36 -6.07
CA PHE A 487 -18.00 -21.90 -4.94
C PHE A 487 -18.38 -20.48 -4.50
N LEU A 488 -18.45 -19.53 -5.44
CA LEU A 488 -18.84 -18.15 -5.13
C LEU A 488 -20.27 -18.07 -4.58
N ARG A 489 -21.23 -18.80 -5.16
CA ARG A 489 -22.63 -18.77 -4.73
C ARG A 489 -22.83 -19.36 -3.35
N THR A 490 -22.12 -20.45 -3.03
CA THR A 490 -22.18 -21.06 -1.69
C THR A 490 -21.54 -20.14 -0.65
N GLN A 491 -20.39 -19.53 -0.94
CA GLN A 491 -19.67 -18.73 0.05
C GLN A 491 -20.20 -17.28 0.19
N LEU A 492 -20.59 -16.62 -0.91
CA LEU A 492 -21.16 -15.26 -0.88
C LEU A 492 -22.68 -15.27 -0.63
N GLY A 493 -23.40 -16.31 -1.06
CA GLY A 493 -24.86 -16.42 -0.87
C GLY A 493 -25.27 -16.67 0.58
N VAL A 494 -24.48 -17.43 1.34
CA VAL A 494 -24.71 -17.66 2.78
C VAL A 494 -24.53 -16.37 3.60
N SER A 495 -23.66 -15.45 3.14
CA SER A 495 -23.46 -14.13 3.74
C SER A 495 -24.72 -13.24 3.66
N ARG A 496 -25.47 -13.28 2.54
CA ARG A 496 -26.71 -12.50 2.37
C ARG A 496 -27.92 -13.04 3.13
N LEU A 497 -27.99 -14.35 3.37
CA LEU A 497 -29.11 -14.97 4.09
C LEU A 497 -28.99 -14.83 5.62
N THR A 498 -27.77 -14.86 6.16
CA THR A 498 -27.56 -14.67 7.61
C THR A 498 -27.62 -13.20 8.05
N GLY A 499 -27.29 -12.24 7.17
CA GLY A 499 -27.49 -10.80 7.43
C GLY A 499 -28.94 -10.32 7.42
N LYS A 500 -29.91 -11.20 7.10
CA LYS A 500 -31.35 -10.93 7.25
C LYS A 500 -31.96 -11.55 8.52
N MET A 501 -31.20 -12.30 9.31
CA MET A 501 -31.65 -12.95 10.55
C MET A 501 -30.99 -12.37 11.82
N THR A 502 -30.31 -11.23 11.70
CA THR A 502 -29.81 -10.40 12.81
C THR A 502 -30.25 -8.98 12.56
#